data_AF-A0A955I101-F1
#
_entry.id   AF-A0A955I101-F1
#
_cell.length_a   1.000
_cell.length_b   1.000
_cell.length_c   1.000
_cell.angle_alpha   90.00
_cell.angle_beta   90.00
_cell.angle_gamma   90.00
#
_symmetry.space_group_name_H-M   'P 1'
#
loop_
_entity.id
_entity.type
_entity.pdbx_description
1 polymer ?
#
loop_
_entity_poly.entity_id
_entity_poly.type
_entity_poly.pdbx_seq_one_letter_code
_entity_poly.pdbx_strand_id
1 'polypeptide(L)'
;MAEQKEATRVISLEDIKFNEENKAMAAVACIPLIGFILFFVEKKDLFVRYYAAQLAIAGAVPLVLYVIPFIGWFLLPFVYLGLFILTIYSGIQAYSGKRFDVPVVSGWALKVMNSIQ
;
A
#
# COMPACT_ATOMS: atom_id res chain seq x y z
N MET A 1 17.97 -29.78 -16.19
CA MET A 1 17.87 -29.59 -14.72
C MET A 1 18.40 -28.21 -14.35
N ALA A 2 17.79 -27.15 -14.89
CA ALA A 2 18.21 -25.75 -14.76
C ALA A 2 17.22 -24.93 -13.91
N GLU A 3 16.50 -25.58 -13.00
CA GLU A 3 15.40 -25.01 -12.23
C GLU A 3 15.67 -25.05 -10.72
N GLN A 4 16.88 -24.71 -10.29
CA GLN A 4 17.15 -24.49 -8.87
C GLN A 4 17.70 -23.09 -8.62
N LYS A 5 16.84 -22.27 -8.02
CA LYS A 5 17.14 -21.10 -7.18
C LYS A 5 17.46 -19.78 -7.91
N GLU A 6 16.50 -19.22 -8.64
CA GLU A 6 16.23 -17.79 -8.39
C GLU A 6 15.61 -17.72 -6.99
N ALA A 7 16.45 -17.51 -5.99
CA ALA A 7 16.00 -17.20 -4.65
C ALA A 7 15.05 -16.01 -4.75
N THR A 8 13.77 -16.20 -4.42
CA THR A 8 12.80 -15.12 -4.23
C THR A 8 13.44 -14.07 -3.33
N ARG A 9 13.98 -12.99 -3.93
CA ARG A 9 14.57 -11.91 -3.14
C ARG A 9 13.42 -11.32 -2.36
N VAL A 10 13.42 -11.56 -1.05
CA VAL A 10 12.45 -10.98 -0.14
C VAL A 10 12.67 -9.48 -0.20
N ILE A 11 11.76 -8.77 -0.85
CA ILE A 11 11.70 -7.31 -0.91
C ILE A 11 11.66 -6.83 0.53
N SER A 12 12.74 -6.19 0.95
CA SER A 12 12.86 -5.61 2.27
C SER A 12 12.57 -4.10 2.21
N LEU A 13 12.50 -3.49 3.38
CA LEU A 13 12.37 -2.04 3.48
C LEU A 13 13.58 -1.31 2.86
N GLU A 14 14.76 -1.92 2.79
CA GLU A 14 15.95 -1.27 2.25
C GLU A 14 15.93 -1.16 0.71
N ASP A 15 15.19 -2.04 0.03
CA ASP A 15 15.06 -2.05 -1.42
C ASP A 15 14.11 -0.96 -1.95
N ILE A 16 13.21 -0.47 -1.08
CA ILE A 16 12.18 0.52 -1.43
C ILE A 16 12.81 1.91 -1.45
N LYS A 17 13.32 2.30 -2.63
CA LYS A 17 13.95 3.60 -2.85
C LYS A 17 13.04 4.55 -3.60
N PHE A 18 13.02 5.80 -3.18
CA PHE A 18 12.27 6.85 -3.85
C PHE A 18 12.80 7.07 -5.28
N ASN A 19 11.87 7.18 -6.22
CA ASN A 19 12.13 7.54 -7.60
C ASN A 19 11.43 8.85 -7.93
N GLU A 20 12.20 9.87 -8.30
CA GLU A 20 11.66 11.21 -8.55
C GLU A 20 10.75 11.25 -9.79
N GLU A 21 11.03 10.43 -10.82
CA GLU A 21 10.24 10.35 -12.04
C GLU A 21 8.78 9.97 -11.74
N ASN A 22 8.59 9.09 -10.76
CA ASN A 22 7.30 8.51 -10.41
C ASN A 22 6.67 9.12 -9.13
N LYS A 23 7.17 10.25 -8.63
CA LYS A 23 6.65 10.88 -7.40
C LYS A 23 5.15 11.19 -7.44
N ALA A 24 4.65 11.61 -8.61
CA ALA A 24 3.23 11.84 -8.82
C ALA A 24 2.43 10.53 -8.79
N MET A 25 2.97 9.46 -9.40
CA MET A 25 2.38 8.12 -9.35
C MET A 25 2.32 7.58 -7.92
N ALA A 26 3.38 7.79 -7.12
CA ALA A 26 3.40 7.40 -5.71
C ALA A 26 2.35 8.15 -4.87
N ALA A 27 2.15 9.44 -5.14
CA ALA A 27 1.13 10.23 -4.47
C ALA A 27 -0.30 9.74 -4.81
N VAL A 28 -0.60 9.48 -6.08
CA VAL A 28 -1.93 8.97 -6.47
C VAL A 28 -2.15 7.52 -6.06
N ALA A 29 -1.08 6.71 -5.93
CA ALA A 29 -1.14 5.36 -5.38
C ALA A 29 -1.63 5.32 -3.93
N CYS A 30 -1.56 6.45 -3.21
CA CYS A 30 -2.09 6.54 -1.86
C CYS A 30 -3.63 6.54 -1.81
N ILE A 31 -4.30 6.84 -2.93
CA ILE A 31 -5.77 6.75 -3.00
C ILE A 31 -6.14 5.27 -3.05
N PRO A 32 -6.91 4.71 -2.09
CA PRO A 32 -7.05 3.25 -1.94
C PRO A 32 -7.46 2.50 -3.22
N LEU A 33 -8.41 3.07 -4.00
CA LEU A 33 -8.85 2.46 -5.25
C LEU A 33 -7.78 2.51 -6.35
N ILE A 34 -7.06 3.63 -6.47
CA ILE A 34 -5.98 3.80 -7.45
C ILE A 34 -4.77 2.97 -7.03
N GLY A 35 -4.43 2.96 -5.75
CA GLY A 35 -3.41 2.12 -5.14
C GLY A 35 -3.67 0.64 -5.44
N PHE A 36 -4.90 0.16 -5.27
CA PHE A 36 -5.23 -1.22 -5.65
C PHE A 36 -4.93 -1.52 -7.12
N ILE A 37 -5.27 -0.63 -8.05
CA ILE A 37 -4.98 -0.82 -9.48
C ILE A 37 -3.46 -0.76 -9.73
N LEU A 38 -2.79 0.27 -9.22
CA LEU A 38 -1.35 0.48 -9.40
C LEU A 38 -0.51 -0.62 -8.77
N PHE A 39 -1.00 -1.28 -7.71
CA PHE A 39 -0.32 -2.42 -7.12
C PHE A 39 -0.10 -3.57 -8.12
N PHE A 40 -1.05 -3.78 -9.04
CA PHE A 40 -0.95 -4.81 -10.10
C PHE A 40 -0.34 -4.29 -11.41
N VAL A 41 -0.55 -3.02 -11.73
CA VAL A 41 -0.05 -2.40 -12.96
C VAL A 41 1.42 -2.04 -12.85
N GLU A 42 1.82 -1.42 -11.74
CA GLU A 42 3.20 -1.04 -11.50
C GLU A 42 4.00 -2.27 -11.08
N LYS A 43 5.10 -2.55 -11.78
CA LYS A 43 5.98 -3.69 -11.53
C LYS A 43 7.43 -3.30 -11.33
N LYS A 44 7.83 -2.11 -11.80
CA LYS A 44 9.21 -1.63 -11.79
C LYS A 44 9.49 -0.83 -10.54
N ASP A 45 8.55 0.03 -10.16
CA ASP A 45 8.75 0.96 -9.06
C ASP A 45 8.26 0.38 -7.72
N LEU A 46 9.21 -0.08 -6.90
CA LEU A 46 8.91 -0.64 -5.58
C LEU A 46 8.33 0.41 -4.62
N PHE A 47 8.66 1.70 -4.77
CA PHE A 47 8.14 2.77 -3.92
C PHE A 47 6.66 3.01 -4.21
N VAL A 48 6.29 3.13 -5.49
CA VAL A 48 4.88 3.24 -5.89
C VAL A 48 4.10 1.99 -5.47
N ARG A 49 4.64 0.79 -5.72
CA ARG A 49 4.00 -0.48 -5.32
C ARG A 49 3.82 -0.60 -3.81
N TYR A 50 4.74 -0.07 -3.01
CA TYR A 50 4.64 -0.12 -1.56
C TYR A 50 3.50 0.74 -1.02
N TYR A 51 3.41 2.00 -1.45
CA TYR A 51 2.28 2.88 -1.09
C TYR A 51 0.95 2.30 -1.59
N ALA A 52 0.94 1.79 -2.82
CA ALA A 52 -0.19 1.12 -3.42
C ALA A 52 -0.67 -0.08 -2.55
N ALA A 53 0.26 -0.95 -2.14
CA ALA A 53 -0.03 -2.11 -1.29
C ALA A 53 -0.57 -1.69 0.08
N GLN A 54 0.09 -0.74 0.75
CA GLN A 54 -0.33 -0.28 2.08
C GLN A 54 -1.75 0.29 2.07
N LEU A 55 -2.05 1.19 1.13
CA LEU A 55 -3.34 1.88 1.09
C LEU A 55 -4.43 1.01 0.49
N ALA A 56 -4.11 0.04 -0.37
CA ALA A 56 -5.05 -1.00 -0.79
C ALA A 56 -5.46 -1.90 0.38
N ILE A 57 -4.50 -2.34 1.20
CA ILE A 57 -4.79 -3.15 2.40
C ILE A 57 -5.59 -2.34 3.42
N ALA A 58 -5.21 -1.08 3.68
CA ALA A 58 -5.96 -0.19 4.56
C ALA A 58 -7.40 0.04 4.03
N GLY A 59 -7.55 0.21 2.71
CA GLY A 59 -8.82 0.36 2.03
C GLY A 59 -9.73 -0.87 2.05
N ALA A 60 -9.21 -2.05 2.40
CA ALA A 60 -10.01 -3.26 2.58
C ALA A 60 -10.69 -3.33 3.96
N VAL A 61 -10.20 -2.59 4.96
CA VAL A 61 -10.75 -2.59 6.34
C VAL A 61 -12.24 -2.21 6.37
N PRO A 62 -12.71 -1.15 5.67
CA PRO A 62 -14.13 -0.82 5.61
C PRO A 62 -15.00 -1.94 5.02
N LEU A 63 -14.48 -2.74 4.08
CA LEU A 63 -15.23 -3.83 3.46
C LEU A 63 -15.57 -4.91 4.49
N VAL A 64 -14.64 -5.21 5.40
CA VAL A 64 -14.86 -6.18 6.49
C VAL A 64 -15.85 -5.63 7.52
N LEU A 65 -15.73 -4.36 7.87
CA LEU A 65 -16.64 -3.71 8.83
C LEU A 65 -18.07 -3.60 8.31
N TYR A 66 -18.27 -3.49 7.00
CA TYR A 66 -19.60 -3.43 6.40
C TYR A 66 -20.43 -4.70 6.64
N VAL A 67 -19.77 -5.86 6.75
CA VAL A 67 -20.41 -7.17 7.00
C VAL A 67 -20.91 -7.30 8.44
N ILE A 68 -20.38 -6.52 9.38
CA ILE A 68 -20.75 -6.59 10.80
C ILE A 68 -21.86 -5.56 11.08
N PRO A 69 -23.14 -5.97 11.22
CA PRO A 69 -24.23 -5.02 11.42
C PRO A 69 -24.13 -4.31 12.78
N PHE A 70 -24.74 -3.14 12.86
CA PHE A 70 -24.76 -2.24 14.03
C PHE A 70 -23.37 -1.70 14.44
N ILE A 71 -22.48 -2.54 14.98
CA ILE A 71 -21.16 -2.13 15.47
C ILE A 71 -20.26 -1.69 14.31
N GLY A 72 -20.19 -2.50 13.26
CA GLY A 72 -19.36 -2.18 12.09
C GLY A 72 -19.83 -0.89 11.43
N TRP A 73 -21.14 -0.74 11.23
CA TRP A 73 -21.72 0.48 10.64
C TRP A 73 -21.49 1.73 11.48
N PHE A 74 -21.54 1.62 12.80
CA PHE A 74 -21.22 2.72 13.70
C PHE A 74 -19.73 3.13 13.62
N LEU A 75 -18.82 2.18 13.42
CA LEU A 75 -17.38 2.44 13.31
C LEU A 75 -16.94 2.92 11.92
N LEU A 76 -17.67 2.56 10.85
CA LEU A 76 -17.37 2.96 9.47
C LEU A 76 -17.05 4.46 9.28
N PRO A 77 -17.85 5.44 9.77
CA PRO A 77 -17.53 6.85 9.57
C PRO A 77 -16.18 7.25 10.17
N PHE A 78 -15.81 6.70 11.33
CA PHE A 78 -14.51 6.95 11.96
C PHE A 78 -13.36 6.32 11.18
N VAL A 79 -13.57 5.11 10.65
CA VAL A 79 -12.57 4.43 9.81
C VAL A 79 -12.37 5.15 8.48
N TYR A 80 -13.44 5.60 7.83
CA TYR A 80 -13.32 6.41 6.62
C TYR A 80 -12.59 7.73 6.87
N LEU A 81 -12.84 8.39 8.00
CA LEU A 81 -12.12 9.60 8.39
C LEU A 81 -10.62 9.30 8.62
N GLY A 82 -10.31 8.22 9.32
CA GLY A 82 -8.93 7.76 9.52
C GLY A 82 -8.21 7.45 8.21
N LEU A 83 -8.88 6.74 7.29
CA LEU A 83 -8.36 6.45 5.95
C LEU A 83 -8.18 7.70 5.11
N PHE A 84 -9.07 8.67 5.22
CA PHE A 84 -8.94 9.94 4.53
C PHE A 84 -7.68 10.68 4.98
N ILE A 85 -7.48 10.82 6.30
CA ILE A 85 -6.27 11.42 6.86
C ILE A 85 -5.02 10.65 6.42
N LEU A 86 -5.06 9.31 6.49
CA LEU A 86 -3.95 8.46 6.10
C LEU A 86 -3.59 8.62 4.63
N THR A 87 -4.59 8.70 3.75
CA THR A 87 -4.42 8.88 2.30
C THR A 87 -3.74 10.22 2.00
N ILE A 88 -4.21 11.31 2.60
CA ILE A 88 -3.64 12.65 2.39
C ILE A 88 -2.22 12.70 2.95
N TYR A 89 -2.00 12.24 4.17
CA TYR A 89 -0.68 12.26 4.80
C TYR A 89 0.34 11.40 4.05
N SER A 90 -0.06 10.18 3.66
CA SER A 90 0.78 9.28 2.86
C SER A 90 1.10 9.88 1.49
N GLY A 91 0.11 10.52 0.84
CA GLY A 91 0.30 11.18 -0.46
C GLY A 91 1.30 12.34 -0.39
N ILE A 92 1.23 13.17 0.65
CA ILE A 92 2.20 14.26 0.87
C ILE A 92 3.60 13.70 1.09
N GLN A 93 3.74 12.65 1.92
CA GLN A 93 5.02 12.00 2.19
C GLN A 93 5.60 11.36 0.91
N ALA A 94 4.77 10.64 0.15
CA ALA A 94 5.14 10.02 -1.11
C ALA A 94 5.62 11.05 -2.14
N TYR A 95 4.91 12.18 -2.26
CA TYR A 95 5.30 13.27 -3.15
C TYR A 95 6.61 13.95 -2.71
N SER A 96 6.83 14.05 -1.40
CA SER A 96 8.06 14.61 -0.80
C SER A 96 9.26 13.66 -0.84
N GLY A 97 9.09 12.45 -1.39
CA GLY A 97 10.11 11.41 -1.45
C GLY A 97 10.48 10.78 -0.11
N LYS A 98 9.66 10.99 0.92
CA LYS A 98 9.83 10.36 2.23
C LYS A 98 8.95 9.13 2.31
N ARG A 99 9.54 7.96 2.55
CA ARG A 99 8.76 6.75 2.78
C ARG A 99 8.02 6.83 4.11
N PHE A 100 6.72 6.54 4.09
CA PHE A 100 5.90 6.46 5.28
C PHE A 100 5.45 5.02 5.54
N ASP A 101 5.91 4.48 6.66
CA ASP A 101 5.60 3.10 7.05
C ASP A 101 4.46 3.10 8.06
N VAL A 102 3.24 2.83 7.58
CA VAL A 102 2.08 2.68 8.47
C VAL A 102 2.30 1.45 9.34
N PRO A 103 2.35 1.58 10.69
CA PRO A 103 2.55 0.44 11.58
C PRO A 103 1.51 -0.64 11.32
N VAL A 104 1.90 -1.91 11.45
CA VAL A 104 1.09 -3.10 11.12
C VAL A 104 0.83 -3.27 9.62
N VAL A 105 0.35 -2.24 8.91
CA VAL A 105 0.03 -2.31 7.48
C VAL A 105 1.27 -2.46 6.61
N SER A 106 2.40 -1.87 6.98
CA SER A 106 3.69 -2.00 6.29
C SER A 106 4.16 -3.46 6.17
N GLY A 107 4.08 -4.22 7.26
CA GLY A 107 4.45 -5.63 7.26
C GLY A 107 3.55 -6.47 6.35
N TRP A 108 2.26 -6.15 6.30
CA TRP A 108 1.30 -6.82 5.42
C TRP A 108 1.54 -6.43 3.96
N ALA A 109 1.84 -5.16 3.68
CA ALA A 109 2.18 -4.67 2.36
C ALA A 109 3.42 -5.39 1.79
N LEU A 110 4.49 -5.51 2.59
CA LEU A 110 5.67 -6.28 2.19
C LEU A 110 5.35 -7.74 1.93
N LYS A 111 4.54 -8.37 2.80
CA LYS A 111 4.14 -9.77 2.62
C LYS A 111 3.38 -9.97 1.32
N VAL A 112 2.45 -9.07 1.00
CA VAL A 112 1.65 -9.11 -0.24
C VAL A 112 2.54 -8.85 -1.47
N MET A 113 3.45 -7.88 -1.41
CA MET A 113 4.42 -7.61 -2.48
C MET A 113 5.32 -8.82 -2.78
N ASN A 114 5.79 -9.51 -1.74
CA ASN A 114 6.62 -10.71 -1.88
C ASN A 114 5.87 -11.94 -2.38
N SER A 115 4.55 -12.01 -2.13
CA SER A 115 3.73 -13.14 -2.59
C SER A 115 3.33 -13.05 -4.07
N ILE A 116 3.42 -11.86 -4.67
CA ILE A 116 2.97 -11.56 -6.04
C ILE A 116 4.17 -11.03 -6.85
N GLN A 117 5.34 -11.66 -6.64
CA GLN A 117 6.58 -11.38 -7.37
C GLN A 117 6.56 -12.04 -8.75
#